data_AF-A0A845ZHI8-F1
#
_entry.id   AF-A0A845ZHI8-F1
#
_cell.length_a   1.000
_cell.length_b   1.000
_cell.length_c   1.000
_cell.angle_alpha   90.00
_cell.angle_beta   90.00
_cell.angle_gamma   90.00
#
_symmetry.space_group_name_H-M   'P 1'
#
loop_
_entity.id
_entity.type
_entity.pdbx_description
1 polymer ?
#
loop_
_entity_poly.entity_id
_entity_poly.type
_entity_poly.pdbx_seq_one_letter_code
_entity_poly.pdbx_strand_id
1 'polypeptide(L)'
;MADKKAKKDLIFYNRIVDKGRLKKLISWAYTKYGSARTAQMADKLKDLGFRYATQAGVSISVDDLQVPPAKRQMLDEAEAMIRATEGRFTRGEITEVERFQKVIDTWNGTSEALKDEVVRNFKDTNPLNSVYMMAFSGARGNLSQVRQLVGMRGLMANPQGEIIDLHCWHFTRS
;
A
#
# COMPACT_ATOMS: atom_id res chain seq x y z
N MET A 1 20.39 -54.91 -14.02
CA MET A 1 19.87 -54.23 -12.81
C MET A 1 19.72 -52.75 -13.15
N ALA A 2 18.48 -52.26 -13.22
CA ALA A 2 18.17 -50.94 -13.79
C ALA A 2 18.25 -49.83 -12.75
N ASP A 3 19.21 -48.91 -12.92
CA ASP A 3 19.26 -47.63 -12.22
C ASP A 3 18.25 -46.66 -12.86
N LYS A 4 17.00 -46.67 -12.37
CA LYS A 4 16.01 -45.64 -12.71
C LYS A 4 16.12 -44.51 -11.70
N LYS A 5 17.03 -43.55 -11.96
CA LYS A 5 17.03 -42.23 -11.32
C LYS A 5 15.61 -41.65 -11.38
N ALA A 6 15.00 -41.47 -10.21
CA ALA A 6 13.72 -40.80 -10.08
C ALA A 6 13.80 -39.43 -10.75
N LYS A 7 13.09 -39.28 -11.87
CA LYS A 7 12.91 -38.00 -12.57
C LYS A 7 12.14 -37.10 -11.60
N LYS A 8 12.89 -36.35 -10.79
CA LYS A 8 12.34 -35.40 -9.83
C LYS A 8 11.66 -34.34 -10.69
N ASP A 9 10.34 -34.33 -10.73
CA ASP A 9 9.56 -33.29 -11.42
C ASP A 9 9.91 -31.95 -10.78
N LEU A 10 10.96 -31.31 -11.31
CA LEU A 10 11.44 -30.00 -10.89
C LEU A 10 10.47 -28.99 -11.48
N ILE A 11 9.50 -28.59 -10.65
CA ILE A 11 8.54 -27.57 -11.05
C ILE A 11 9.25 -26.22 -11.04
N PHE A 12 9.44 -25.68 -12.24
CA PHE A 12 10.06 -24.37 -12.44
C PHE A 12 8.99 -23.27 -12.44
N TYR A 13 9.11 -22.32 -11.51
CA TYR A 13 8.23 -21.16 -11.42
C TYR A 13 9.03 -19.88 -11.73
N ASN A 14 8.90 -19.37 -12.96
CA ASN A 14 9.54 -18.12 -13.40
C ASN A 14 8.61 -16.92 -13.26
N ARG A 15 8.17 -16.61 -12.04
CA ARG A 15 7.34 -15.43 -11.76
C ARG A 15 7.70 -14.84 -10.41
N ILE A 16 7.49 -13.53 -10.27
CA ILE A 16 7.59 -12.84 -8.99
C ILE A 16 6.60 -13.47 -8.00
N VAL A 17 7.07 -13.85 -6.82
CA VAL A 17 6.26 -14.51 -5.78
C VAL A 17 5.80 -13.46 -4.77
N ASP A 18 4.52 -13.07 -4.84
CA ASP A 18 3.86 -12.28 -3.80
C ASP A 18 3.37 -13.15 -2.63
N LYS A 19 2.97 -12.53 -1.51
CA LYS A 19 2.40 -13.23 -0.34
C LYS A 19 1.26 -14.18 -0.71
N GLY A 20 0.39 -13.80 -1.64
CA GLY A 20 -0.74 -14.63 -2.08
C GLY A 20 -0.28 -15.86 -2.86
N ARG A 21 0.67 -15.69 -3.78
CA ARG A 21 1.31 -16.81 -4.51
C ARG A 21 2.11 -17.71 -3.59
N LEU A 22 2.81 -17.17 -2.59
CA LEU A 22 3.52 -17.96 -1.60
C LEU A 22 2.56 -18.87 -0.81
N LYS A 23 1.40 -18.34 -0.40
CA LYS A 23 0.36 -19.13 0.25
C LYS A 23 -0.16 -20.25 -0.65
N LYS A 24 -0.40 -19.97 -1.94
CA LYS A 24 -0.82 -20.98 -2.92
C LYS A 24 0.24 -22.08 -3.10
N LEU A 25 1.52 -21.70 -3.12
CA LEU A 25 2.65 -22.62 -3.26
C LEU A 25 2.79 -23.54 -2.03
N ILE A 26 2.63 -23.01 -0.82
CA ILE A 26 2.59 -23.81 0.42
C ILE A 26 1.37 -24.74 0.42
N SER A 27 0.19 -24.24 0.03
CA SER A 27 -1.02 -25.05 -0.08
C SER A 27 -0.86 -26.20 -1.08
N TRP A 28 -0.25 -25.92 -2.23
CA TRP A 28 0.03 -26.93 -3.25
C TRP A 28 1.01 -28.00 -2.74
N ALA A 29 2.08 -27.59 -2.04
CA ALA A 29 3.05 -28.50 -1.44
C ALA A 29 2.38 -29.39 -0.38
N TYR A 30 1.48 -28.82 0.42
CA TYR A 30 0.71 -29.55 1.42
C TYR A 30 -0.17 -30.63 0.80
N THR A 31 -0.92 -30.31 -0.25
CA THR A 31 -1.78 -31.27 -0.96
C THR A 31 -0.98 -32.37 -1.65
N LYS A 32 0.18 -32.06 -2.23
CA LYS A 32 1.00 -33.04 -2.99
C LYS A 32 1.90 -33.93 -2.13
N TYR A 33 2.47 -33.39 -1.05
CA TYR A 33 3.57 -34.03 -0.32
C TYR A 33 3.33 -34.18 1.18
N GLY A 34 2.21 -33.68 1.70
CA GLY A 34 1.84 -33.75 3.11
C GLY A 34 2.60 -32.77 4.01
N SER A 35 2.27 -32.80 5.31
CA SER A 35 2.72 -31.81 6.29
C SER A 35 4.24 -31.77 6.49
N ALA A 36 4.88 -32.93 6.72
CA ALA A 36 6.30 -32.99 7.07
C ALA A 36 7.23 -32.44 5.97
N ARG A 37 6.95 -32.74 4.70
CA ARG A 37 7.73 -32.22 3.55
C ARG A 37 7.46 -30.74 3.29
N THR A 38 6.22 -30.29 3.53
CA THR A 38 5.85 -28.88 3.41
C THR A 38 6.53 -28.03 4.48
N ALA A 39 6.66 -28.53 5.71
CA ALA A 39 7.39 -27.86 6.79
C ALA A 39 8.87 -27.66 6.42
N GLN A 40 9.56 -28.71 5.98
CA GLN A 40 10.96 -28.60 5.53
C GLN A 40 11.15 -27.64 4.36
N MET A 41 10.17 -27.59 3.44
CA MET A 41 10.18 -26.65 2.33
C MET A 41 9.97 -25.20 2.82
N ALA A 42 9.06 -24.98 3.77
CA ALA A 42 8.79 -23.68 4.35
C ALA A 42 10.01 -23.14 5.11
N ASP A 43 10.72 -23.98 5.88
CA ASP A 43 11.96 -23.57 6.56
C ASP A 43 13.06 -23.17 5.57
N LYS A 44 13.28 -23.97 4.52
CA LYS A 44 14.25 -23.60 3.47
C LYS A 44 13.89 -22.31 2.76
N LEU A 45 12.60 -22.08 2.53
CA LEU A 45 12.11 -20.86 1.90
C LEU A 45 12.28 -19.64 2.83
N LYS A 46 12.07 -19.83 4.13
CA LYS A 46 12.33 -18.82 5.17
C LYS A 46 13.80 -18.41 5.18
N ASP A 47 14.72 -19.38 5.24
CA ASP A 47 16.15 -19.11 5.30
C ASP A 47 16.66 -18.41 4.03
N LEU A 48 16.18 -18.87 2.87
CA LEU A 48 16.49 -18.26 1.58
C LEU A 48 15.95 -16.81 1.51
N GLY A 49 14.70 -16.60 1.96
CA GLY A 49 14.07 -15.29 2.01
C GLY A 49 14.83 -14.30 2.90
N PHE A 50 15.23 -14.72 4.10
CA PHE A 50 16.02 -13.87 4.99
C PHE A 50 17.39 -13.53 4.41
N ARG A 51 18.09 -14.51 3.84
CA ARG A 51 19.41 -14.28 3.24
C ARG A 51 19.37 -13.25 2.11
N TYR A 52 18.43 -13.41 1.17
CA TYR A 52 18.30 -12.47 0.06
C TYR A 52 17.72 -11.12 0.49
N ALA A 53 16.85 -11.07 1.50
CA ALA A 53 16.36 -9.80 2.05
C ALA A 53 17.51 -8.98 2.67
N THR A 54 18.42 -9.63 3.41
CA THR A 54 19.61 -8.97 3.98
C THR A 54 20.58 -8.52 2.88
N GLN A 55 20.81 -9.35 1.86
CA GLN A 55 21.70 -8.98 0.73
C GLN A 55 21.13 -7.86 -0.14
N ALA A 56 19.81 -7.86 -0.36
CA ALA A 56 19.15 -6.84 -1.15
C ALA A 56 19.16 -5.47 -0.46
N GLY A 57 19.43 -5.41 0.85
CA GLY A 57 19.63 -4.15 1.57
C GLY A 57 18.44 -3.20 1.43
N VAL A 58 17.22 -3.73 1.36
CA VAL A 58 16.00 -2.96 1.09
C VAL A 58 15.67 -2.12 2.34
N SER A 59 16.31 -0.95 2.43
CA SER A 59 16.01 0.09 3.40
C SER A 59 14.95 1.03 2.84
N ILE A 60 14.13 1.61 3.72
CA ILE A 60 13.24 2.73 3.36
C ILE A 60 14.02 3.99 3.70
N SER A 61 14.50 4.70 2.69
CA SER A 61 15.08 6.05 2.87
C SER A 61 14.01 7.10 2.64
N VAL A 62 14.13 8.27 3.29
CA VAL A 62 13.22 9.40 3.04
C VAL A 62 13.33 9.86 1.58
N ASP A 63 14.51 9.74 0.97
CA ASP A 63 14.74 10.01 -0.45
C ASP A 63 13.99 9.05 -1.40
N ASP A 64 13.61 7.85 -0.92
CA ASP A 64 12.82 6.90 -1.71
C ASP A 64 11.34 7.30 -1.78
N LEU A 65 10.89 8.24 -0.93
CA LEU A 65 9.57 8.85 -0.95
C LEU A 65 9.55 9.99 -1.96
N GLN A 66 9.61 9.64 -3.25
CA GLN A 66 9.36 10.61 -4.30
C GLN A 66 7.89 11.05 -4.27
N VAL A 67 7.67 12.26 -3.75
CA VAL A 67 6.37 12.90 -3.77
C VAL A 67 6.03 13.24 -5.22
N PRO A 68 4.94 12.68 -5.79
CA PRO A 68 4.58 12.98 -7.17
C PRO A 68 4.22 14.46 -7.34
N PRO A 69 4.63 15.11 -8.44
CA PRO A 69 4.30 16.52 -8.69
C PRO A 69 2.78 16.75 -8.78
N ALA A 70 2.04 15.72 -9.20
CA ALA A 70 0.58 15.69 -9.23
C ALA A 70 -0.07 15.94 -7.84
N LYS A 71 0.64 15.68 -6.73
CA LYS A 71 0.11 15.90 -5.37
C LYS A 71 -0.41 17.31 -5.19
N ARG A 72 0.34 18.32 -5.65
CA ARG A 72 -0.02 19.73 -5.43
C ARG A 72 -1.30 20.09 -6.16
N GLN A 73 -1.40 19.70 -7.43
CA GLN A 73 -2.60 19.89 -8.23
C GLN A 73 -3.83 19.21 -7.59
N MET A 74 -3.70 17.97 -7.12
CA MET A 74 -4.80 17.23 -6.49
C MET A 74 -5.27 17.87 -5.18
N LEU A 75 -4.34 18.44 -4.40
CA LEU A 75 -4.69 19.18 -3.18
C LEU A 75 -5.38 20.50 -3.52
N ASP A 76 -4.92 21.23 -4.53
CA ASP A 76 -5.55 22.48 -4.97
C ASP A 76 -6.98 22.24 -5.48
N GLU A 77 -7.20 21.15 -6.24
CA GLU A 77 -8.52 20.71 -6.70
C GLU A 77 -9.45 20.33 -5.52
N ALA A 78 -8.92 19.60 -4.53
CA ALA A 78 -9.65 19.26 -3.32
C ALA A 78 -10.03 20.50 -2.50
N GLU A 79 -9.11 21.45 -2.36
CA GLU A 79 -9.36 22.70 -1.64
C GLU A 79 -10.41 23.55 -2.36
N ALA A 80 -10.39 23.61 -3.69
CA ALA A 80 -11.40 24.29 -4.49
C ALA A 80 -12.81 23.66 -4.28
N MET A 81 -12.90 22.33 -4.24
CA MET A 81 -14.16 21.63 -3.95
C MET A 81 -14.67 21.92 -2.53
N ILE A 82 -13.77 21.97 -1.55
CA ILE A 82 -14.13 22.30 -0.16
C ILE A 82 -14.61 23.76 -0.07
N ARG A 83 -13.91 24.71 -0.71
CA ARG A 83 -14.35 26.12 -0.77
C ARG A 83 -15.72 26.28 -1.43
N ALA A 84 -15.98 25.54 -2.51
CA ALA A 84 -17.29 25.53 -3.15
C ALA A 84 -18.38 25.00 -2.20
N THR A 85 -18.07 23.96 -1.42
CA THR A 85 -18.97 23.38 -0.41
C THR A 85 -19.25 24.38 0.72
N GLU A 86 -18.22 25.08 1.20
CA GLU A 86 -18.36 26.13 2.22
C GLU A 86 -19.21 27.31 1.72
N GLY A 87 -19.06 27.68 0.45
CA GLY A 87 -19.90 28.69 -0.18
C GLY A 87 -21.39 28.29 -0.24
N ARG A 88 -21.68 27.01 -0.49
CA ARG A 88 -23.06 26.46 -0.46
C ARG A 88 -23.64 26.46 0.95
N PHE A 89 -22.82 26.14 1.95
CA PHE A 89 -23.21 26.22 3.36
C PHE A 89 -23.53 27.67 3.77
N THR A 90 -22.68 28.61 3.38
CA THR A 90 -22.90 30.05 3.65
C THR A 90 -24.20 30.58 3.04
N ARG A 91 -24.60 30.04 1.88
CA ARG A 91 -25.89 30.36 1.22
C ARG A 91 -27.09 29.61 1.79
N GLY A 92 -26.89 28.74 2.79
CA GLY A 92 -27.95 27.93 3.39
C GLY A 92 -28.49 26.81 2.50
N GLU A 93 -27.76 26.43 1.44
CA GLU A 93 -28.19 25.38 0.50
C GLU A 93 -27.96 23.96 1.02
N ILE A 94 -27.07 23.80 2.01
CA ILE A 94 -26.69 22.51 2.60
C ILE A 94 -26.65 22.63 4.11
N THR A 95 -26.92 21.52 4.79
CA THR A 95 -26.80 21.42 6.26
C THR A 95 -25.35 21.24 6.68
N GLU A 96 -25.07 21.49 7.96
CA GLU A 96 -23.75 21.26 8.56
C GLU A 96 -23.31 19.79 8.41
N VAL A 97 -24.23 18.84 8.59
CA VAL A 97 -23.95 17.40 8.43
C VAL A 97 -23.56 17.06 6.99
N GLU A 98 -24.27 17.61 6.00
CA GLU A 98 -23.95 17.41 4.58
C GLU A 98 -22.63 18.06 4.20
N ARG A 99 -22.31 19.22 4.77
CA ARG A 99 -21.00 19.89 4.61
C ARG A 99 -19.88 18.97 5.09
N PHE A 100 -19.99 18.42 6.31
CA PHE A 100 -18.99 17.50 6.86
C PHE A 100 -18.83 16.25 6.02
N GLN A 101 -19.93 15.57 5.66
CA GLN A 101 -19.86 14.38 4.82
C GLN A 101 -19.17 14.67 3.48
N LYS A 102 -19.49 15.80 2.86
CA LYS A 102 -18.89 16.19 1.58
C LYS A 102 -17.39 16.47 1.69
N VAL A 103 -16.94 17.11 2.76
CA VAL A 103 -15.52 17.34 3.03
C VAL A 103 -14.79 16.00 3.24
N ILE A 104 -15.38 15.10 4.03
CA ILE A 104 -14.84 13.76 4.27
C ILE A 104 -14.70 12.97 2.97
N ASP A 105 -15.75 12.97 2.15
CA ASP A 105 -15.76 12.26 0.87
C ASP A 105 -14.72 12.83 -0.09
N THR A 106 -14.61 14.16 -0.17
CA THR A 106 -13.63 14.85 -1.00
C THR A 106 -12.20 14.50 -0.57
N TRP A 107 -11.93 14.50 0.73
CA TRP A 107 -10.61 14.16 1.27
C TRP A 107 -10.27 12.69 1.07
N ASN A 108 -11.21 11.77 1.33
CA ASN A 108 -11.02 10.35 1.12
C ASN A 108 -10.82 10.02 -0.37
N GLY A 109 -11.61 10.61 -1.26
CA GLY A 109 -11.46 10.46 -2.70
C GLY A 109 -10.10 10.96 -3.19
N THR A 110 -9.69 12.15 -2.77
CA THR A 110 -8.37 12.73 -3.11
C THR A 110 -7.23 11.87 -2.57
N SER A 111 -7.39 11.32 -1.36
CA SER A 111 -6.38 10.44 -0.75
C SER A 111 -6.18 9.15 -1.54
N GLU A 112 -7.26 8.49 -1.95
CA GLU A 112 -7.17 7.26 -2.72
C GLU A 112 -6.64 7.53 -4.13
N ALA A 113 -7.05 8.64 -4.75
CA ALA A 113 -6.51 9.05 -6.04
C ALA A 113 -5.00 9.35 -5.96
N LEU A 114 -4.54 10.05 -4.90
CA LEU A 114 -3.12 10.33 -4.70
C LEU A 114 -2.32 9.03 -4.51
N LYS A 115 -2.88 8.06 -3.78
CA LYS A 115 -2.28 6.74 -3.59
C LYS A 115 -2.07 6.04 -4.94
N ASP A 116 -3.07 6.06 -5.82
CA ASP A 116 -2.98 5.44 -7.14
C ASP A 116 -1.99 6.16 -8.05
N GLU A 117 -1.86 7.48 -7.91
CA GLU A 117 -0.91 8.30 -8.65
C GLU A 117 0.53 8.04 -8.18
N VAL A 118 0.76 7.95 -6.88
CA VAL A 118 2.04 7.53 -6.29
C VAL A 118 2.45 6.16 -6.82
N VAL A 119 1.52 5.22 -6.87
CA VAL A 119 1.74 3.87 -7.40
C VAL A 119 2.13 3.90 -8.88
N ARG A 120 1.45 4.71 -9.69
CA ARG A 120 1.78 4.90 -11.11
C ARG A 120 3.17 5.50 -11.28
N ASN A 121 3.46 6.58 -10.55
CA ASN A 121 4.75 7.25 -10.59
C ASN A 121 5.91 6.31 -10.22
N PHE A 122 5.72 5.44 -9.21
CA PHE A 122 6.74 4.44 -8.86
C PHE A 122 6.93 3.36 -9.94
N LYS A 123 5.86 2.92 -10.61
CA LYS A 123 5.99 1.95 -11.72
C LYS A 123 6.79 2.51 -12.89
N ASP A 124 6.57 3.77 -13.22
CA ASP A 124 7.17 4.40 -14.39
C ASP A 124 8.60 4.89 -14.12
N THR A 125 8.84 5.44 -12.93
CA THR A 125 10.13 6.07 -12.58
C THR A 125 11.13 5.08 -11.97
N ASN A 126 10.68 4.19 -11.08
CA ASN A 126 11.57 3.24 -10.41
C ASN A 126 10.83 1.98 -9.91
N PRO A 127 10.62 0.97 -10.79
CA PRO A 127 9.90 -0.25 -10.43
C PRO A 127 10.62 -1.12 -9.38
N LEU A 128 11.89 -0.83 -9.08
CA LEU A 128 12.70 -1.48 -8.04
C LEU A 128 12.72 -0.67 -6.73
N ASN A 129 11.90 0.38 -6.59
CA ASN A 129 11.82 1.14 -5.36
C ASN A 129 11.40 0.23 -4.18
N SER A 130 12.15 0.30 -3.09
CA SER A 130 11.96 -0.44 -1.84
C SER A 130 10.54 -0.29 -1.28
N VAL A 131 10.00 0.93 -1.30
CA VAL A 131 8.65 1.27 -0.82
C VAL A 131 7.59 0.61 -1.69
N TYR A 132 7.74 0.69 -3.02
CA TYR A 132 6.84 0.03 -3.96
C TYR A 132 6.86 -1.49 -3.78
N MET A 133 8.06 -2.10 -3.74
CA MET A 133 8.19 -3.53 -3.50
C MET A 133 7.60 -3.96 -2.17
N MET A 134 7.76 -3.19 -1.07
CA MET A 134 7.18 -3.52 0.23
C MET A 134 5.65 -3.39 0.28
N ALA A 135 5.09 -2.39 -0.40
CA ALA A 135 3.64 -2.18 -0.49
C ALA A 135 2.94 -3.27 -1.31
N PHE A 136 3.52 -3.68 -2.44
CA PHE A 136 2.89 -4.67 -3.34
C PHE A 136 3.24 -6.12 -3.02
N SER A 137 4.40 -6.41 -2.43
CA SER A 137 4.77 -7.79 -2.05
C SER A 137 3.93 -8.36 -0.90
N GLY A 138 3.23 -7.49 -0.16
CA GLY A 138 2.47 -7.86 1.03
C GLY A 138 3.36 -8.31 2.20
N ALA A 139 4.68 -8.09 2.12
CA ALA A 139 5.65 -8.48 3.13
C ALA A 139 5.52 -7.61 4.40
N ARG A 140 5.32 -6.29 4.24
CA ARG A 140 5.15 -5.35 5.36
C ARG A 140 4.46 -4.02 5.05
N GLY A 141 4.33 -3.62 3.78
CA GLY A 141 3.79 -2.29 3.44
C GLY A 141 2.28 -2.25 3.59
N ASN A 142 1.79 -1.70 4.69
CA ASN A 142 0.42 -1.22 4.73
C ASN A 142 0.37 0.02 3.82
N LEU A 143 -0.42 -0.03 2.75
CA LEU A 143 -0.55 1.09 1.83
C LEU A 143 -1.05 2.37 2.54
N SER A 144 -1.72 2.22 3.69
CA SER A 144 -2.03 3.33 4.59
C SER A 144 -0.78 4.01 5.20
N GLN A 145 0.32 3.28 5.43
CA GLN A 145 1.58 3.89 5.86
C GLN A 145 2.23 4.69 4.73
N VAL A 146 2.15 4.21 3.49
CA VAL A 146 2.59 4.98 2.32
C VAL A 146 1.76 6.27 2.24
N ARG A 147 0.43 6.19 2.37
CA ARG A 147 -0.47 7.36 2.44
C ARG A 147 -0.06 8.38 3.53
N GLN A 148 0.35 7.90 4.71
CA GLN A 148 0.86 8.77 5.78
C GLN A 148 2.20 9.43 5.42
N LEU A 149 3.11 8.69 4.77
CA LEU A 149 4.43 9.17 4.38
C LEU A 149 4.39 10.15 3.20
N VAL A 150 3.53 9.93 2.20
CA VAL A 150 3.34 10.88 1.08
C VAL A 150 2.56 12.13 1.50
N GLY A 151 2.17 12.23 2.77
CA GLY A 151 1.85 13.50 3.42
C GLY A 151 0.41 13.94 3.27
N MET A 152 -0.54 13.01 3.37
CA MET A 152 -1.91 13.34 3.76
C MET A 152 -2.17 12.76 5.15
N ARG A 153 -1.90 13.54 6.21
CA ARG A 153 -2.35 13.17 7.56
C ARG A 153 -3.87 13.05 7.52
N GLY A 154 -4.36 11.82 7.70
CA GLY A 154 -5.77 11.49 7.54
C GLY A 154 -6.67 12.19 8.54
N LEU A 155 -7.95 12.24 8.21
CA LEU A 155 -9.04 12.62 9.11
C LEU A 155 -8.91 11.83 10.41
N MET A 156 -8.75 12.51 11.54
CA MET A 156 -8.69 11.87 12.86
C MET A 156 -10.11 11.73 13.40
N ALA A 157 -10.49 10.51 13.78
CA ALA A 157 -11.73 10.27 14.52
C ALA A 157 -11.50 10.53 16.01
N ASN A 158 -12.49 11.14 16.68
CA ASN A 158 -12.53 11.21 18.13
C ASN A 158 -12.79 9.81 18.75
N PRO A 159 -12.62 9.63 20.07
CA PRO A 159 -12.91 8.37 20.76
C PRO A 159 -14.35 7.85 20.60
N GLN A 160 -15.27 8.71 20.15
CA GLN A 160 -16.68 8.44 19.88
C GLN A 160 -16.95 8.04 18.40
N GLY A 161 -15.92 8.03 17.55
CA GLY A 161 -16.00 7.66 16.13
C GLY A 161 -16.39 8.78 15.18
N GLU A 162 -16.57 10.01 15.66
CA GLU A 162 -16.87 11.18 14.84
C GLU A 162 -15.58 11.77 14.28
N ILE A 163 -15.60 12.13 12.99
CA ILE A 163 -14.44 12.66 12.29
C ILE A 163 -14.24 14.13 12.68
N ILE A 164 -13.09 14.45 13.29
CA ILE A 164 -12.74 15.81 13.77
C ILE A 164 -12.19 16.64 12.60
N ASP A 165 -12.92 17.68 12.20
CA ASP A 165 -12.59 18.63 11.11
C ASP A 165 -11.39 19.55 11.44
N LEU A 166 -11.15 19.85 12.72
CA LEU A 166 -10.15 20.84 13.15
C LEU A 166 -8.69 20.46 12.91
N HIS A 167 -8.34 19.18 12.83
CA HIS A 167 -6.94 18.77 12.69
C HIS A 167 -6.43 18.73 11.24
N CYS A 168 -7.31 18.84 10.24
CA CYS A 168 -6.91 18.77 8.82
C CYS A 168 -6.28 20.05 8.27
N TRP A 169 -6.58 21.23 8.83
CA TRP A 169 -6.18 22.51 8.26
C TRP A 169 -4.87 23.10 8.81
N HIS A 170 -4.49 22.78 10.05
CA HIS A 170 -3.35 23.45 10.69
C HIS A 170 -1.98 22.87 10.29
N PHE A 171 -1.93 21.70 9.66
CA PHE A 171 -0.66 21.02 9.35
C PHE A 171 -0.16 21.22 7.92
N THR A 172 -0.94 21.86 7.04
CA THR A 172 -0.51 22.23 5.67
C THR A 172 0.15 23.61 5.62
N ARG A 173 0.26 24.31 6.76
CA ARG A 173 0.81 25.68 6.88
C ARG A 173 2.19 25.77 7.55
N SER A 174 2.84 24.66 7.88
CA SER A 174 4.23 24.64 8.42
C SER A 174 5.21 23.97 7.46
#